data_AF-A0A4V6PBZ7-F1
#
_entry.id   AF-A0A4V6PBZ7-F1
#
_cell.length_a   1.000
_cell.length_b   1.000
_cell.length_c   1.000
_cell.angle_alpha   90.00
_cell.angle_beta   90.00
_cell.angle_gamma   90.00
#
_symmetry.space_group_name_H-M   'P 1'
#
loop_
_entity.id
_entity.type
_entity.pdbx_description
1 polymer ?
#
loop_
_entity_poly.entity_id
_entity_poly.type
_entity_poly.pdbx_seq_one_letter_code
_entity_poly.pdbx_strand_id
1 'polypeptide(L)'
;MGSVEVSPQMAFARFVRRAIDEARDERGWTVSDLAAHTGVGRSTVFRWLAGDWQDYPELAKVRGFCAALDLPVAAAFRALGLPDAGPAPRRRVDDGPVEADVRVILERLADPTVPAEEKHHIRDLLRYLARRPVRRAG
;
A
#
# COMPACT_ATOMS: atom_id res chain seq x y z
N MET A 1 -15.07 24.37 12.47
CA MET A 1 -13.61 24.19 12.54
C MET A 1 -13.18 23.67 11.17
N GLY A 2 -12.62 24.54 10.33
CA GLY A 2 -12.24 24.16 8.97
C GLY A 2 -11.08 23.17 9.00
N SER A 3 -11.26 22.01 8.35
CA SER A 3 -10.16 21.10 8.06
C SER A 3 -9.07 21.91 7.37
N VAL A 4 -7.91 22.05 7.99
CA VAL A 4 -6.73 22.60 7.30
C VAL A 4 -6.47 21.63 6.17
N GLU A 5 -6.83 22.00 4.94
CA GLU A 5 -6.49 21.21 3.76
C GLU A 5 -4.97 21.10 3.74
N VAL A 6 -4.47 19.92 4.11
CA VAL A 6 -3.04 19.66 4.12
C VAL A 6 -2.62 19.63 2.66
N SER A 7 -1.82 20.60 2.24
CA SER A 7 -1.30 20.65 0.89
C SER A 7 -0.55 19.35 0.56
N PRO A 8 -0.58 18.87 -0.70
CA PRO A 8 0.21 17.70 -1.12
C PRO A 8 1.68 17.80 -0.74
N GLN A 9 2.23 19.02 -0.76
CA GLN A 9 3.60 19.30 -0.32
C GLN A 9 3.81 18.96 1.16
N MET A 10 2.92 19.43 2.03
CA MET A 10 2.97 19.17 3.46
C MET A 10 2.72 17.70 3.79
N ALA A 11 1.78 17.05 3.11
CA ALA A 11 1.49 15.64 3.28
C ALA A 11 2.69 14.77 2.87
N PHE A 12 3.29 15.06 1.72
CA PHE A 12 4.46 14.35 1.23
C PHE A 12 5.71 14.60 2.09
N ALA A 13 5.96 15.84 2.52
CA ALA A 13 7.05 16.15 3.45
C ALA A 13 6.93 15.36 4.76
N ARG A 14 5.71 15.20 5.28
CA ARG A 14 5.44 14.42 6.49
C ARG A 14 5.68 12.91 6.27
N PHE A 15 5.30 12.39 5.11
CA PHE A 15 5.61 11.02 4.69
C PHE A 15 7.12 10.77 4.63
N VAL A 16 7.87 11.65 3.94
CA VAL A 16 9.33 11.53 3.80
C VAL A 16 10.03 11.63 5.15
N ARG A 17 9.60 12.54 6.02
CA ARG A 17 10.17 12.68 7.37
C ARG A 17 10.02 11.40 8.19
N ARG A 18 8.80 10.86 8.26
CA ARG A 18 8.53 9.61 8.95
C ARG A 18 9.39 8.46 8.41
N ALA A 19 9.48 8.34 7.09
CA ALA A 19 10.28 7.30 6.44
C ALA A 19 11.78 7.38 6.82
N ILE A 20 12.32 8.59 6.91
CA ILE A 20 13.72 8.82 7.28
C ILE A 20 13.93 8.55 8.77
N ASP A 21 13.01 9.00 9.63
CA ASP A 21 13.08 8.77 11.08
C ASP A 21 13.04 7.26 11.38
N GLU A 22 12.13 6.52 10.74
CA GLU A 22 12.00 5.06 10.87
C GLU A 22 13.27 4.33 10.37
N ALA A 23 13.83 4.74 9.23
CA ALA A 23 15.08 4.17 8.73
C ALA A 23 16.28 4.46 9.65
N ARG A 24 16.29 5.64 10.28
CA ARG A 24 17.32 6.01 11.27
C ARG A 24 17.19 5.18 12.55
N ASP A 25 15.98 5.01 13.05
CA ASP A 25 15.71 4.32 14.31
C ASP A 25 15.91 2.80 14.18
N GLU A 26 15.47 2.20 13.08
CA GLU A 26 15.54 0.74 12.86
C GLU A 26 16.89 0.27 12.31
N ARG A 27 17.50 1.05 11.41
CA ARG A 27 18.68 0.64 10.65
C ARG A 27 19.93 1.46 10.97
N GLY A 28 19.82 2.50 11.80
CA GLY A 28 20.93 3.39 12.13
C GLY A 28 21.39 4.25 10.95
N TRP A 29 20.58 4.37 9.89
CA TRP A 29 21.01 5.04 8.65
C TRP A 29 21.19 6.55 8.83
N THR A 30 22.30 7.06 8.32
CA THR A 30 22.50 8.50 8.12
C THR A 30 21.82 8.97 6.83
N VAL A 31 21.66 10.29 6.68
CA VAL A 31 21.16 10.88 5.42
C VAL A 31 22.06 10.52 4.22
N SER A 32 23.35 10.32 4.45
CA SER A 32 24.30 9.87 3.43
C SER A 32 24.03 8.43 3.00
N ASP A 33 23.75 7.55 3.97
CA ASP A 33 23.37 6.15 3.68
C ASP A 33 22.05 6.12 2.92
N LEU A 34 21.08 6.95 3.33
CA LEU A 34 19.79 7.03 2.68
C LEU A 34 19.92 7.49 1.22
N ALA A 35 20.78 8.48 0.94
CA ALA A 35 21.05 8.93 -0.43
C ALA A 35 21.74 7.85 -1.28
N ALA A 36 22.66 7.08 -0.69
CA ALA A 36 23.35 5.99 -1.37
C ALA A 36 22.41 4.82 -1.71
N HIS A 37 21.51 4.46 -0.78
CA HIS A 37 20.60 3.31 -0.94
C HIS A 37 19.36 3.63 -1.77
N THR A 38 18.84 4.86 -1.71
CA THR A 38 17.61 5.25 -2.43
C THR A 38 17.87 5.76 -3.85
N GLY A 39 19.11 6.12 -4.17
CA GLY A 39 19.45 6.83 -5.42
C GLY A 39 18.89 8.25 -5.48
N VAL A 40 18.27 8.75 -4.41
CA VAL A 40 17.76 10.12 -4.31
C VAL A 40 18.82 10.99 -3.66
N GLY A 41 19.36 11.94 -4.43
CA GLY A 41 20.38 12.84 -3.93
C GLY A 41 19.91 13.68 -2.72
N ARG A 42 20.84 14.01 -1.82
CA ARG A 42 20.56 14.76 -0.57
C ARG A 42 19.75 16.04 -0.81
N SER A 43 20.07 16.82 -1.84
CA SER A 43 19.35 18.04 -2.19
C SER A 43 17.88 17.78 -2.54
N THR A 44 17.58 16.65 -3.18
CA THR A 44 16.20 16.25 -3.50
C THR A 44 15.44 15.85 -2.24
N VAL A 45 16.09 15.11 -1.33
CA VAL A 45 15.48 14.73 -0.04
C VAL A 45 15.17 15.96 0.82
N PHE A 46 16.12 16.90 0.96
CA PHE A 46 15.89 18.15 1.71
C PHE A 46 14.77 18.98 1.11
N ARG A 47 14.70 19.08 -0.23
CA ARG A 47 13.61 19.76 -0.92
C ARG A 47 12.25 19.09 -0.68
N TRP A 48 12.20 17.75 -0.63
CA TRP A 48 10.97 17.05 -0.27
C TRP A 48 10.56 17.29 1.18
N LEU A 49 11.52 17.37 2.11
CA LEU A 49 11.28 17.65 3.52
C LEU A 49 10.84 19.09 3.80
N ALA A 50 11.31 20.05 2.99
CA ALA A 50 10.92 21.45 3.07
C ALA A 50 9.46 21.66 2.64
N GLY A 51 8.96 20.84 1.70
CA GLY A 51 7.58 20.95 1.23
C GLY A 51 7.31 22.25 0.47
N ASP A 52 8.33 22.85 -0.14
CA ASP A 52 8.27 24.10 -0.89
C ASP A 52 8.60 23.92 -2.38
N TRP A 53 8.58 22.68 -2.86
CA TRP A 53 8.87 22.34 -4.24
C TRP A 53 7.84 22.96 -5.19
N GLN A 54 8.36 23.56 -6.27
CA GLN A 54 7.56 24.17 -7.35
C GLN A 54 7.16 23.12 -8.39
N ASP A 55 8.11 22.26 -8.74
CA ASP A 55 7.89 21.12 -9.62
C ASP A 55 7.52 19.87 -8.83
N TYR A 56 6.61 19.09 -9.40
CA TYR A 56 6.16 17.85 -8.80
C TYR A 56 7.32 16.84 -8.64
N PRO A 57 7.43 16.12 -7.52
CA PRO A 57 8.44 15.08 -7.34
C PRO A 57 8.40 14.04 -8.47
N GLU A 58 9.55 13.80 -9.11
CA GLU A 58 9.67 12.79 -10.15
C GLU A 58 9.26 11.40 -9.61
N LEU A 59 8.21 10.81 -10.19
CA LEU A 59 7.63 9.56 -9.69
C LEU A 59 8.62 8.40 -9.70
N ALA A 60 9.59 8.39 -10.63
CA ALA A 60 10.66 7.40 -10.67
C ALA A 60 11.53 7.47 -9.39
N LYS A 61 11.88 8.68 -8.93
CA LYS A 61 12.63 8.90 -7.69
C LYS A 61 11.82 8.51 -6.46
N VAL A 62 10.51 8.82 -6.46
CA VAL A 62 9.59 8.41 -5.38
C VAL A 62 9.49 6.89 -5.28
N ARG A 63 9.39 6.20 -6.42
CA ARG A 63 9.40 4.72 -6.46
C ARG A 63 10.72 4.15 -5.93
N GLY A 64 11.87 4.68 -6.37
CA GLY A 64 13.19 4.25 -5.89
C GLY A 64 13.38 4.45 -4.38
N PHE A 65 12.94 5.60 -3.87
CA PHE A 65 12.92 5.89 -2.44
C PHE A 65 12.09 4.86 -1.66
N CYS A 66 10.87 4.59 -2.12
CA CYS A 66 9.99 3.61 -1.46
C CYS A 66 10.58 2.20 -1.52
N ALA A 67 11.14 1.79 -2.66
CA ALA A 67 11.74 0.46 -2.83
C ALA A 67 12.94 0.24 -1.90
N ALA A 68 13.82 1.22 -1.75
CA ALA A 68 15.00 1.09 -0.89
C ALA A 68 14.66 1.05 0.62
N LEU A 69 13.53 1.66 1.00
CA LEU A 69 13.05 1.67 2.38
C LEU A 69 12.03 0.58 2.68
N ASP A 70 11.67 -0.25 1.69
CA ASP A 70 10.60 -1.25 1.78
C ASP A 70 9.24 -0.64 2.18
N LEU A 71 8.93 0.53 1.61
CA LEU A 71 7.70 1.29 1.86
C LEU A 71 6.68 1.12 0.73
N PRO A 72 5.38 1.13 1.04
CA PRO A 72 4.34 1.05 0.02
C PRO A 72 4.28 2.34 -0.80
N VAL A 73 4.62 2.27 -2.09
CA VAL A 73 4.59 3.41 -3.01
C VAL A 73 3.22 4.10 -3.08
N ALA A 74 2.13 3.35 -2.89
CA ALA A 74 0.78 3.90 -2.84
C ALA A 74 0.61 4.94 -1.72
N ALA A 75 1.26 4.75 -0.56
CA ALA A 75 1.22 5.72 0.52
C ALA A 75 1.90 7.05 0.13
N ALA A 76 3.03 6.98 -0.59
CA ALA A 76 3.69 8.16 -1.13
C ALA A 76 2.82 8.87 -2.17
N PHE A 77 2.17 8.12 -3.05
CA PHE A 77 1.32 8.68 -4.10
C PHE A 77 0.05 9.33 -3.57
N ARG A 78 -0.57 8.75 -2.53
CA ARG A 78 -1.66 9.40 -1.81
C ARG A 78 -1.22 10.68 -1.11
N ALA A 79 -0.03 10.69 -0.51
CA ALA A 79 0.53 11.90 0.09
C ALA A 79 0.79 12.99 -0.96
N LEU A 80 1.07 12.61 -2.20
CA LEU A 80 1.21 13.52 -3.34
C LEU A 80 -0.14 13.93 -3.96
N GLY A 81 -1.27 13.34 -3.56
CA GLY A 81 -2.58 13.63 -4.13
C GLY A 81 -2.85 12.98 -5.49
N LEU A 82 -2.08 11.95 -5.87
CA LEU A 82 -2.36 11.18 -7.08
C LEU A 82 -3.53 10.22 -6.84
N PRO A 83 -4.41 10.01 -7.84
CA PRO A 83 -5.37 8.91 -7.79
C PRO A 83 -4.61 7.58 -7.68
N ASP A 84 -5.11 6.66 -6.85
CA ASP A 84 -4.48 5.35 -6.58
C ASP A 84 -4.24 4.59 -7.89
N ALA A 85 -3.06 4.77 -8.48
CA ALA A 85 -2.63 4.09 -9.70
C ALA A 85 -1.99 2.75 -9.33
N GLY A 86 -2.82 1.81 -8.89
CA GLY A 86 -2.40 0.42 -8.68
C GLY A 86 -3.17 -0.28 -7.57
N PRO A 87 -3.34 -1.61 -7.64
CA PRO A 87 -4.00 -2.37 -6.60
C PRO A 87 -3.16 -2.24 -5.33
N ALA A 88 -3.69 -1.51 -4.35
CA ALA A 88 -3.06 -1.37 -3.05
C ALA A 88 -2.75 -2.77 -2.47
N PRO A 89 -1.57 -3.01 -1.85
CA PRO A 89 -1.47 -4.09 -0.89
C PRO A 89 -2.47 -3.75 0.20
N ARG A 90 -3.57 -4.50 0.26
CA ARG A 90 -4.64 -4.32 1.22
C ARG A 90 -4.03 -4.42 2.62
N ARG A 91 -3.71 -3.27 3.21
CA ARG A 91 -3.44 -3.17 4.64
C ARG A 91 -4.75 -3.60 5.30
N ARG A 92 -4.68 -4.74 5.99
CA ARG A 92 -5.75 -5.40 6.75
C ARG A 92 -6.45 -4.39 7.66
N VAL A 93 -7.52 -3.79 7.18
CA VAL A 93 -8.43 -2.95 7.96
C VAL A 93 -9.82 -3.45 7.59
N ASP A 94 -10.39 -4.23 8.51
CA ASP A 94 -11.71 -4.88 8.44
C ASP A 94 -12.01 -5.61 7.13
N ASP A 95 -11.57 -6.87 7.07
CA ASP A 95 -12.33 -7.84 6.29
C ASP A 95 -13.65 -8.03 7.03
N GLY A 96 -14.76 -7.55 6.44
CA GLY A 96 -16.09 -7.89 6.94
C GLY A 96 -16.24 -9.41 7.06
N PRO A 97 -17.29 -9.89 7.76
CA PRO A 97 -17.47 -11.33 7.98
C PRO A 97 -17.39 -12.14 6.67
N VAL A 98 -17.87 -11.57 5.57
CA VAL A 98 -17.81 -12.19 4.23
C VAL A 98 -16.38 -12.32 3.70
N GLU A 99 -15.55 -11.28 3.82
CA GLU A 99 -14.16 -11.31 3.37
C GLU A 99 -13.30 -12.27 4.20
N ALA A 100 -13.57 -12.38 5.51
CA ALA A 100 -12.95 -13.36 6.38
C ALA A 100 -13.30 -14.79 5.95
N ASP A 101 -14.57 -15.07 5.68
CA ASP A 101 -15.04 -16.37 5.21
C ASP A 101 -14.41 -16.74 3.85
N VAL A 102 -14.37 -15.80 2.90
CA VAL A 102 -13.74 -16.00 1.59
C VAL A 102 -12.26 -16.37 1.72
N ARG A 103 -11.53 -15.72 2.63
CA ARG A 103 -10.12 -16.03 2.87
C ARG A 103 -9.92 -17.44 3.40
N VAL A 104 -10.72 -17.88 4.38
CA VAL A 104 -10.66 -19.25 4.91
C VAL A 104 -10.89 -20.28 3.80
N ILE A 105 -11.84 -20.00 2.91
CA ILE A 105 -12.13 -20.86 1.75
C ILE A 105 -10.91 -20.93 0.81
N LEU A 106 -10.26 -19.79 0.53
CA LEU A 106 -9.07 -19.74 -0.33
C LEU A 106 -7.88 -20.50 0.29
N GLU A 107 -7.64 -20.32 1.58
CA GLU A 107 -6.60 -21.04 2.33
C GLU A 107 -6.81 -22.55 2.26
N ARG A 108 -8.05 -23.01 2.50
CA ARG A 108 -8.42 -24.43 2.45
C ARG A 108 -8.28 -25.04 1.05
N LEU A 109 -8.55 -24.27 0.00
CA LEU A 109 -8.33 -24.72 -1.38
C LEU A 109 -6.84 -24.81 -1.76
N ALA A 110 -6.00 -23.95 -1.17
CA ALA A 110 -4.56 -23.93 -1.39
C ALA A 110 -3.81 -25.02 -0.59
N ASP A 111 -4.32 -25.41 0.57
CA ASP A 111 -3.68 -26.37 1.47
C ASP A 111 -3.55 -27.78 0.85
N PRO A 112 -2.33 -28.30 0.60
CA PRO A 112 -2.12 -29.61 -0.02
C PRO A 112 -2.59 -30.80 0.86
N THR A 113 -2.80 -30.60 2.15
CA THR A 113 -3.26 -31.63 3.08
C THR A 113 -4.78 -31.85 3.02
N VAL A 114 -5.52 -30.91 2.44
CA VAL A 114 -6.97 -31.02 2.26
C VAL A 114 -7.29 -32.01 1.12
N PRO A 115 -8.16 -33.02 1.35
CA PRO A 115 -8.52 -34.01 0.34
C PRO A 115 -9.07 -33.38 -0.96
N ALA A 116 -8.74 -33.98 -2.10
CA ALA A 116 -9.17 -33.48 -3.40
C ALA A 116 -10.70 -33.41 -3.54
N GLU A 117 -11.42 -34.42 -3.05
CA GLU A 117 -12.88 -34.49 -3.02
C GLU A 117 -13.51 -33.28 -2.31
N GLU A 118 -12.93 -32.88 -1.19
CA GLU A 118 -13.39 -31.73 -0.41
C GLU A 118 -13.18 -30.42 -1.18
N LYS A 119 -12.01 -30.26 -1.82
CA LYS A 119 -11.73 -29.11 -2.70
C LYS A 119 -12.67 -29.08 -3.90
N HIS A 120 -13.01 -30.24 -4.47
CA HIS A 120 -13.98 -30.35 -5.55
C HIS A 120 -15.36 -29.88 -5.11
N HIS A 121 -15.83 -30.35 -3.95
CA HIS A 121 -17.10 -29.95 -3.37
C HIS A 121 -17.19 -28.43 -3.13
N ILE A 122 -16.15 -27.84 -2.52
CA ILE A 122 -16.07 -26.39 -2.30
C ILE A 122 -16.19 -25.62 -3.62
N ARG A 123 -15.44 -26.02 -4.66
CA ARG A 123 -15.48 -25.35 -5.97
C ARG A 123 -16.86 -25.46 -6.63
N ASP A 124 -17.53 -26.60 -6.52
CA ASP A 124 -18.86 -26.77 -7.09
C ASP A 124 -19.91 -25.93 -6.37
N LEU A 125 -19.84 -25.82 -5.05
CA LEU A 125 -20.68 -24.91 -4.28
C LEU A 125 -20.45 -23.45 -4.68
N LEU A 126 -19.19 -23.02 -4.80
CA LEU A 126 -18.86 -21.66 -5.26
C LEU A 126 -19.41 -21.37 -6.67
N ARG A 127 -19.28 -22.32 -7.60
CA ARG A 127 -19.84 -22.20 -8.96
C ARG A 127 -21.36 -22.10 -8.95
N TYR A 128 -22.01 -22.90 -8.12
CA TYR A 128 -23.46 -22.86 -7.94
C TYR A 128 -23.91 -21.48 -7.44
N LEU A 129 -23.27 -20.97 -6.38
CA LEU A 129 -23.57 -19.65 -5.80
C LEU A 129 -23.33 -18.52 -6.81
N ALA A 130 -22.22 -18.57 -7.55
CA ALA A 130 -21.88 -17.57 -8.56
C ALA A 130 -22.87 -17.52 -9.74
N ARG A 131 -23.49 -18.66 -10.06
CA ARG A 131 -24.48 -18.78 -11.15
C ARG A 131 -25.92 -18.53 -10.69
N ARG A 132 -26.16 -18.44 -9.38
CA ARG A 132 -27.52 -18.23 -8.85
C ARG A 132 -27.97 -16.80 -9.16
N PRO A 133 -29.09 -16.59 -9.87
CA PRO A 133 -29.60 -15.25 -10.10
C PRO A 133 -29.97 -14.60 -8.76
N VAL A 134 -29.47 -13.37 -8.54
CA VAL A 134 -29.82 -12.56 -7.37
C VAL A 134 -31.31 -12.25 -7.47
N ARG A 135 -32.14 -13.01 -6.73
CA ARG A 135 -33.54 -12.64 -6.56
C ARG A 135 -33.56 -11.34 -5.77
N ARG A 136 -33.83 -10.22 -6.43
CA ARG A 136 -34.25 -9.00 -5.74
C ARG A 136 -35.57 -9.33 -5.05
N ALA A 137 -35.55 -9.41 -3.73
CA ALA A 137 -36.78 -9.36 -2.94
C ALA A 137 -37.42 -8.00 -3.24
N GLY A 138 -38.65 -8.03 -3.74
CA GLY A 138 -39.51 -6.85 -3.86
C GLY A 138 -40.16 -6.54 -2.51
#